data_AF-A0A0S3U6M4-F1
#
_entry.id   AF-A0A0S3U6M4-F1
#
_cell.length_a   1.000
_cell.length_b   1.000
_cell.length_c   1.000
_cell.angle_alpha   90.00
_cell.angle_beta   90.00
_cell.angle_gamma   90.00
#
_symmetry.space_group_name_H-M   'P 1'
#
loop_
_entity.id
_entity.type
_entity.pdbx_description
1 polymer ?
#
loop_
_entity_poly.entity_id
_entity_poly.type
_entity_poly.pdbx_seq_one_letter_code
_entity_poly.pdbx_strand_id
1 'polypeptide(L)'
;MKSQSIGFVYLIALVAPLGSPKHRARFYLGSCRNLKQRMKQHRNGTGSRMLKAANEKGIAYSVHKFLICESESQARALEQRLKRFKRHRSLITKDWRQYLEQPTT
;
A
#
# COMPACT_ATOMS: atom_id res chain seq x y z
N MET A 1 -5.56 5.07 29.45
CA MET A 1 -5.89 4.24 28.27
C MET A 1 -5.23 4.84 27.04
N LYS A 2 -4.35 4.11 26.32
CA LYS A 2 -3.85 4.59 25.02
C LYS A 2 -5.01 4.47 24.03
N SER A 3 -5.54 5.59 23.54
CA SER A 3 -6.42 5.58 22.37
C SER A 3 -5.65 4.96 21.21
N GLN A 4 -5.96 3.71 20.86
CA GLN A 4 -5.39 3.10 19.67
C GLN A 4 -5.99 3.82 18.46
N SER A 5 -5.15 4.53 17.70
CA SER A 5 -5.59 5.17 16.46
C SER A 5 -5.67 4.12 15.36
N ILE A 6 -6.87 3.93 14.80
CA ILE A 6 -7.14 3.07 13.64
C ILE A 6 -6.07 3.26 12.55
N GLY A 7 -5.63 2.15 11.96
CA GLY A 7 -4.69 2.13 10.85
C GLY A 7 -5.33 1.60 9.56
N PHE A 8 -4.73 1.93 8.42
CA PHE A 8 -5.11 1.39 7.11
C PHE A 8 -3.89 0.77 6.45
N VAL A 9 -4.05 -0.40 5.84
CA VAL A 9 -3.13 -0.93 4.83
C VAL A 9 -3.82 -0.88 3.49
N TYR A 10 -3.11 -0.50 2.43
CA TYR A 10 -3.68 -0.35 1.11
C TYR A 10 -2.71 -0.78 0.02
N LEU A 11 -3.29 -1.26 -1.08
CA LEU A 11 -2.62 -1.62 -2.32
C LEU A 11 -3.15 -0.71 -3.42
N ILE A 12 -2.25 0.02 -4.04
CA ILE A 12 -2.50 0.83 -5.23
C ILE A 12 -2.08 0.03 -6.46
N ALA A 13 -2.90 0.07 -7.51
CA ALA A 13 -2.57 -0.48 -8.82
C ALA A 13 -2.37 0.67 -9.82
N LEU A 14 -1.28 0.60 -10.58
CA LEU A 14 -0.99 1.52 -11.67
C LEU A 14 -1.62 0.97 -12.97
N VAL A 15 -2.24 1.85 -13.76
CA VAL A 15 -2.84 1.48 -15.05
C VAL A 15 -1.78 0.98 -16.02
N ALA A 16 -0.59 1.60 -16.02
CA ALA A 16 0.59 1.18 -16.78
C ALA A 16 1.78 0.89 -15.83
N PRO A 17 2.69 -0.04 -16.18
CA PRO A 17 3.88 -0.28 -15.38
C PRO A 17 4.81 0.93 -15.37
N LEU A 18 5.35 1.26 -14.20
CA LEU A 18 6.38 2.27 -14.01
C LEU A 18 7.77 1.61 -13.97
N GLY A 19 8.73 2.15 -14.73
CA GLY A 19 10.14 1.72 -14.70
C GLY A 19 10.68 1.29 -16.06
N SER A 20 11.73 0.46 -16.06
CA SER A 20 12.39 -0.05 -17.27
C SER A 20 11.92 -1.47 -17.61
N PRO A 21 12.23 -2.04 -18.79
CA PRO A 21 11.93 -3.43 -19.11
C PRO A 21 12.37 -4.45 -18.05
N LYS A 22 13.52 -4.21 -17.42
CA LYS A 22 14.11 -5.06 -16.38
C LYS A 22 13.50 -4.83 -14.98
N HIS A 23 13.02 -3.62 -14.68
CA HIS A 23 12.47 -3.26 -13.37
C HIS A 23 11.13 -2.52 -13.55
N ARG A 24 10.03 -3.29 -13.58
CA ARG A 24 8.66 -2.77 -13.72
C ARG A 24 7.89 -2.89 -12.42
N ALA A 25 7.36 -1.78 -11.93
CA ALA A 25 6.45 -1.74 -10.80
C ALA A 25 5.02 -1.46 -11.28
N ARG A 26 4.07 -2.29 -10.87
CA ARG A 26 2.63 -2.12 -11.15
C ARG A 26 1.79 -1.90 -9.90
N PHE A 27 2.37 -2.16 -8.74
CA PHE A 27 1.69 -2.13 -7.47
C PHE A 27 2.51 -1.34 -6.46
N TYR A 28 1.81 -0.58 -5.64
CA TYR A 28 2.39 0.11 -4.49
C TYR A 28 1.62 -0.31 -3.25
N LEU A 29 2.32 -0.82 -2.25
CA LEU A 29 1.74 -1.18 -0.95
C LEU A 29 2.18 -0.15 0.09
N GLY A 30 1.26 0.29 0.92
CA GLY A 30 1.57 1.19 2.03
C GLY A 30 0.57 1.08 3.18
N SER A 31 0.90 1.73 4.29
CA SER A 31 0.00 1.93 5.42
C SER A 31 -0.11 3.42 5.80
N CYS A 32 -1.18 3.80 6.49
CA CYS A 32 -1.40 5.16 6.99
C CYS A 32 -2.52 5.23 8.04
N ARG A 33 -2.67 6.37 8.72
CA ARG A 33 -3.79 6.65 9.64
C ARG A 33 -5.02 7.25 8.95
N ASN A 34 -4.82 7.91 7.81
CA ASN A 34 -5.90 8.57 7.05
C ASN A 34 -5.71 8.32 5.55
N LEU A 35 -6.48 7.38 5.01
CA LEU A 35 -6.37 6.97 3.61
C LEU A 35 -6.68 8.12 2.64
N LYS A 36 -7.71 8.93 2.92
CA LYS A 36 -8.10 10.06 2.06
C LYS A 36 -6.98 11.10 1.96
N GLN A 37 -6.42 11.50 3.09
CA GLN A 37 -5.29 12.44 3.12
C GLN A 37 -4.05 11.83 2.45
N ARG A 38 -3.77 10.54 2.68
CA ARG A 38 -2.64 9.85 2.06
C ARG A 38 -2.76 9.79 0.55
N MET A 39 -3.97 9.57 0.02
CA MET A 39 -4.20 9.64 -1.42
C MET A 39 -3.98 11.04 -1.99
N LYS A 40 -4.42 12.10 -1.29
CA LYS A 40 -4.09 13.48 -1.70
C LYS A 40 -2.58 13.72 -1.75
N GLN A 41 -1.83 13.26 -0.74
CA GLN A 41 -0.36 13.35 -0.74
C GLN A 41 0.27 12.63 -1.93
N HIS A 42 -0.20 11.41 -2.26
CA HIS A 42 0.30 10.69 -3.44
C HIS A 42 0.01 11.45 -4.73
N ARG A 43 -1.20 11.99 -4.91
CA ARG A 43 -1.55 12.82 -6.08
C ARG A 43 -0.71 14.09 -6.19
N ASN A 44 -0.39 14.72 -5.07
CA ASN A 44 0.43 15.92 -5.02
C ASN A 44 1.95 15.61 -5.09
N GLY A 45 2.34 14.34 -5.24
CA GLY A 45 3.75 13.94 -5.34
C GLY A 45 4.54 13.95 -4.03
N THR A 46 3.89 14.15 -2.87
CA THR A 46 4.53 14.19 -1.55
C THR A 46 4.39 12.89 -0.76
N GLY A 47 3.59 11.93 -1.25
CA GLY A 47 3.32 10.67 -0.54
C GLY A 47 4.37 9.57 -0.73
N SER A 48 4.89 9.37 -1.94
CA SER A 48 5.99 8.44 -2.21
C SER A 48 6.73 8.78 -3.50
N ARG A 49 8.03 8.45 -3.58
CA ARG A 49 8.84 8.65 -4.79
C ARG A 49 8.29 7.87 -6.00
N MET A 50 7.79 6.65 -5.78
CA MET A 50 7.21 5.82 -6.85
C MET A 50 5.96 6.46 -7.45
N LEU A 51 5.01 6.91 -6.61
CA LEU A 51 3.78 7.50 -7.10
C LEU A 51 3.99 8.94 -7.59
N LYS A 52 4.98 9.66 -7.07
CA LYS A 52 5.47 10.91 -7.66
C LYS A 52 5.93 10.68 -9.11
N ALA A 53 6.80 9.70 -9.34
CA ALA A 53 7.25 9.35 -10.69
C ALA A 53 6.12 8.85 -11.60
N ALA A 54 5.10 8.19 -11.05
CA ALA A 54 3.89 7.85 -11.81
C ALA A 54 3.12 9.10 -12.25
N ASN A 55 2.94 10.09 -11.35
CA ASN A 55 2.30 11.36 -11.69
C ASN A 55 3.08 12.11 -12.78
N GLU A 56 4.41 12.20 -12.64
CA GLU A 56 5.30 12.87 -13.62
C GLU A 56 5.21 12.24 -15.01
N LYS A 57 4.92 10.94 -15.09
CA LYS A 57 4.73 10.21 -16.36
C LYS A 57 3.27 10.15 -16.83
N GLY A 58 2.34 10.83 -16.16
CA GLY A 58 0.91 10.77 -16.48
C GLY A 58 0.28 9.38 -16.27
N ILE A 59 0.89 8.51 -15.47
CA ILE A 59 0.38 7.17 -15.20
C ILE A 59 -0.68 7.26 -14.11
N ALA A 60 -1.94 7.03 -14.49
CA ALA A 60 -3.03 6.90 -13.54
C ALA A 60 -2.86 5.67 -12.63
N TYR A 61 -3.40 5.78 -11.42
CA TYR A 61 -3.42 4.69 -10.44
C TYR A 61 -4.61 4.86 -9.50
N SER A 62 -5.04 3.80 -8.84
CA SER A 62 -6.14 3.83 -7.86
C SER A 62 -5.89 2.85 -6.71
N VAL A 63 -6.52 3.09 -5.55
CA VAL A 63 -6.54 2.09 -4.48
C VAL A 63 -7.37 0.92 -4.98
N HIS A 64 -6.73 -0.23 -5.12
CA HIS A 64 -7.38 -1.45 -5.57
C HIS A 64 -7.94 -2.26 -4.40
N LYS A 65 -7.25 -2.22 -3.25
CA LYS A 65 -7.64 -2.92 -2.04
C LYS A 65 -7.15 -2.19 -0.80
N PHE A 66 -7.92 -2.21 0.27
CA PHE A 66 -7.50 -1.73 1.57
C PHE A 66 -8.11 -2.56 2.70
N LEU A 67 -7.48 -2.52 3.87
CA LEU A 67 -7.98 -3.13 5.09
C LEU A 67 -7.83 -2.13 6.24
N ILE A 68 -8.88 -2.03 7.06
CA ILE A 68 -8.86 -1.29 8.33
C ILE A 68 -8.26 -2.20 9.40
N CYS A 69 -7.29 -1.67 10.14
CA CYS A 69 -6.60 -2.33 11.23
C CYS A 69 -6.94 -1.60 12.54
N GLU A 70 -6.92 -2.33 13.64
CA GLU A 70 -7.23 -1.82 14.98
C GLU A 70 -6.29 -0.70 15.41
N SER A 71 -5.04 -0.75 14.92
CA SER A 71 -4.03 0.27 15.17
C SER A 71 -3.12 0.52 13.98
N GLU A 72 -2.46 1.68 13.99
CA GLU A 72 -1.37 1.98 13.05
C GLU A 72 -0.25 0.94 13.13
N SER A 73 0.12 0.49 14.34
CA SER A 73 1.16 -0.52 14.52
C SER A 73 0.77 -1.84 13.83
N GLN A 74 -0.49 -2.27 13.97
CA GLN A 74 -1.00 -3.46 13.29
C GLN A 74 -0.99 -3.27 11.76
N ALA A 75 -1.40 -2.10 11.26
CA ALA A 75 -1.33 -1.78 9.83
C ALA A 75 0.12 -1.81 9.30
N ARG A 76 1.07 -1.24 10.05
CA ARG A 76 2.48 -1.25 9.66
C ARG A 76 3.07 -2.66 9.67
N ALA A 77 2.75 -3.46 10.68
CA ALA A 77 3.17 -4.86 10.74
C ALA A 77 2.61 -5.66 9.56
N LEU A 78 1.33 -5.50 9.25
CA LEU A 78 0.68 -6.15 8.11
C LEU A 78 1.31 -5.70 6.78
N GLU A 79 1.59 -4.41 6.57
CA GLU A 79 2.30 -3.92 5.37
C GLU A 79 3.64 -4.64 5.18
N GLN A 80 4.44 -4.77 6.25
CA GLN A 80 5.75 -5.41 6.18
C GLN A 80 5.64 -6.91 5.88
N ARG A 81 4.63 -7.61 6.42
CA ARG A 81 4.33 -9.01 6.06
C ARG A 81 3.93 -9.13 4.60
N LEU A 82 3.02 -8.28 4.14
CA LEU A 82 2.53 -8.29 2.75
C LEU A 82 3.63 -7.95 1.73
N LYS A 83 4.66 -7.16 2.10
CA LYS A 83 5.84 -6.93 1.25
C LYS A 83 6.72 -8.16 1.04
N ARG A 84 6.67 -9.14 1.94
CA ARG A 84 7.43 -10.40 1.78
C ARG A 84 6.91 -11.23 0.59
N PHE A 85 5.69 -10.97 0.12
CA PHE A 85 5.15 -11.63 -1.07
C PHE A 85 5.85 -11.11 -2.33
N LYS A 86 6.66 -11.96 -2.95
CA LYS A 86 7.40 -11.64 -4.20
C LYS A 86 6.50 -11.27 -5.38
N ARG A 87 5.22 -11.64 -5.35
CA ARG A 87 4.23 -11.37 -6.40
C ARG A 87 3.08 -10.51 -5.85
N HIS A 88 3.27 -9.19 -5.84
CA HIS A 88 2.24 -8.25 -5.37
C HIS A 88 0.89 -8.38 -6.08
N ARG A 89 0.85 -8.87 -7.33
CA ARG A 89 -0.41 -9.18 -8.04
C ARG A 89 -1.29 -10.18 -7.27
N SER A 90 -0.68 -11.14 -6.57
CA SER A 90 -1.43 -12.12 -5.77
C SER A 90 -2.13 -11.51 -4.56
N LEU A 91 -1.70 -10.32 -4.10
CA LEU A 91 -2.32 -9.64 -2.97
C LEU A 91 -3.73 -9.11 -3.28
N ILE A 92 -4.08 -8.99 -4.56
CA ILE A 92 -5.43 -8.60 -4.99
C ILE A 92 -6.47 -9.61 -4.45
N THR A 93 -6.21 -10.90 -4.68
CA THR A 93 -7.17 -11.97 -4.39
C THR A 93 -7.03 -12.53 -2.97
N LYS A 94 -5.84 -12.45 -2.37
CA LYS A 94 -5.61 -12.92 -0.99
C LYS A 94 -6.43 -12.14 0.03
N ASP A 95 -7.12 -12.82 0.93
CA ASP A 95 -7.66 -12.16 2.12
C ASP A 95 -6.49 -11.71 3.01
N TRP A 96 -6.47 -10.44 3.43
CA TRP A 96 -5.36 -9.91 4.23
C TRP A 96 -5.55 -10.16 5.73
N ARG A 97 -6.78 -10.44 6.17
CA ARG A 97 -7.09 -10.68 7.59
C ARG A 97 -6.33 -11.86 8.18
N GLN A 98 -6.14 -12.92 7.38
CA GLN A 98 -5.36 -14.10 7.76
C GLN A 98 -3.88 -13.81 8.10
N TYR A 99 -3.36 -12.61 7.81
CA TYR A 99 -1.98 -12.21 8.08
C TYR A 99 -1.86 -11.19 9.24
N LEU A 100 -2.96 -10.86 9.92
CA LEU A 100 -2.94 -9.96 11.08
C LEU A 100 -2.26 -10.60 12.29
N GLU A 101 -2.51 -11.89 12.51
CA GLU A 101 -2.14 -12.61 13.75
C GLU A 101 -0.92 -13.51 13.61
N GLN A 102 -0.31 -13.59 12.44
CA GLN A 102 0.87 -14.45 12.25
C GLN A 102 2.08 -13.84 12.98
N PRO A 103 2.69 -14.53 13.96
CA PRO A 103 3.89 -14.02 14.62
C PRO A 103 4.96 -13.73 13.58
N THR A 104 5.61 -12.57 13.70
CA THR A 104 6.78 -12.25 12.89
C THR A 104 7.89 -13.20 13.30
N THR A 105 8.14 -14.21 12.47
CA THR A 105 9.43 -14.89 12.41
C THR A 105 10.50 -13.91 11.96
#